data_AF-Q2Q9X5-F1
#
_entry.id   AF-Q2Q9X5-F1
#
_cell.length_a   1.000
_cell.length_b   1.000
_cell.length_c   1.000
_cell.angle_alpha   90.00
_cell.angle_beta   90.00
_cell.angle_gamma   90.00
#
_symmetry.space_group_name_H-M   'P 1'
#
loop_
_entity.id
_entity.type
_entity.pdbx_description
1 polymer ?
#
loop_
_entity_poly.entity_id
_entity_poly.type
_entity_poly.pdbx_seq_one_letter_code
_entity_poly.pdbx_strand_id
1 'polypeptide(L)'
;MSAPVILSAAATKGGVGKTTLIANVSAVLADIGLRVLMIDCDVQPSLSKYYPISHRAPNGIVELLLGENTEEIIRSTISNTVFPN
;
A
#
# COMPACT_ATOMS: atom_id res chain seq x y z
N MET A 1 3.83 1.82 -22.14
CA MET A 1 3.83 1.16 -20.82
C MET A 1 2.58 0.31 -20.72
N SER A 2 2.67 -0.91 -20.20
CA SER A 2 1.47 -1.69 -19.86
C SER A 2 0.78 -1.09 -18.64
N ALA A 3 -0.54 -1.21 -18.55
CA ALA A 3 -1.28 -0.86 -17.35
C ALA A 3 -0.82 -1.73 -16.16
N PRO A 4 -0.84 -1.22 -14.92
CA PRO A 4 -0.55 -2.03 -13.75
C PRO A 4 -1.63 -3.10 -13.56
N VAL A 5 -1.26 -4.26 -13.00
CA VAL A 5 -2.21 -5.27 -12.54
C VAL A 5 -2.70 -4.88 -11.14
N ILE A 6 -4.01 -4.84 -10.95
CA ILE A 6 -4.64 -4.47 -9.67
C ILE A 6 -5.20 -5.72 -9.00
N LEU A 7 -4.70 -6.02 -7.80
CA LEU A 7 -5.20 -7.10 -6.94
C LEU A 7 -5.86 -6.48 -5.70
N SER A 8 -7.10 -6.90 -5.40
CA SER A 8 -7.86 -6.40 -4.25
C SER A 8 -8.36 -7.53 -3.38
N ALA A 9 -8.29 -7.35 -2.06
CA ALA A 9 -8.86 -8.26 -1.08
C ALA A 9 -9.88 -7.51 -0.23
N ALA A 10 -11.15 -7.87 -0.37
CA ALA A 10 -12.28 -7.29 0.37
C ALA A 10 -13.06 -8.38 1.10
N ALA A 11 -13.52 -8.07 2.31
CA ALA A 11 -14.37 -8.96 3.11
C ALA A 11 -15.07 -8.16 4.21
N THR A 12 -16.33 -8.49 4.45
CA THR A 12 -17.22 -7.83 5.41
C THR A 12 -16.87 -8.11 6.86
N LYS A 13 -16.17 -9.22 7.14
CA LYS A 13 -15.73 -9.61 8.48
C LYS A 13 -14.26 -9.21 8.74
N GLY A 14 -13.97 -8.71 9.94
CA GLY A 14 -12.63 -8.52 10.45
C GLY A 14 -11.92 -9.86 10.75
N GLY A 15 -10.59 -9.88 10.68
CA GLY A 15 -9.80 -11.05 11.08
C GLY A 15 -9.82 -12.25 10.12
N VAL A 16 -10.31 -12.10 8.90
CA VAL A 16 -10.34 -13.18 7.88
C VAL A 16 -9.04 -13.32 7.08
N GLY A 17 -7.99 -12.57 7.45
CA GLY A 17 -6.66 -12.68 6.81
C GLY A 17 -6.41 -11.79 5.59
N LYS A 18 -7.26 -10.79 5.29
CA LYS A 18 -7.08 -9.87 4.14
C LYS A 18 -5.70 -9.21 4.11
N THR A 19 -5.33 -8.55 5.20
CA THR A 19 -4.03 -7.87 5.34
C THR A 19 -2.89 -8.85 5.22
N THR A 20 -2.99 -10.01 5.88
CA THR A 20 -1.97 -11.07 5.82
C THR A 20 -1.77 -11.56 4.39
N LEU A 21 -2.86 -11.80 3.66
CA LEU A 21 -2.80 -12.24 2.26
C LEU A 21 -2.14 -11.18 1.39
N ILE A 22 -2.62 -9.93 1.45
CA ILE A 22 -2.09 -8.84 0.62
C ILE A 22 -0.61 -8.58 0.92
N ALA A 23 -0.20 -8.54 2.18
CA ALA A 23 1.18 -8.33 2.54
C ALA A 23 2.08 -9.43 1.96
N ASN A 24 1.75 -10.71 2.20
CA ASN A 24 2.60 -11.82 1.74
C ASN A 24 2.63 -11.95 0.21
N VAL A 25 1.50 -11.78 -0.48
CA VAL A 25 1.47 -11.77 -1.96
C VAL A 25 2.31 -10.62 -2.49
N SER A 26 2.19 -9.42 -1.91
CA SER A 26 2.96 -8.25 -2.32
C SER A 26 4.47 -8.46 -2.13
N ALA A 27 4.88 -9.04 -1.01
CA ALA A 27 6.29 -9.37 -0.77
C ALA A 27 6.83 -10.37 -1.80
N VAL A 28 6.10 -11.45 -2.10
CA VAL A 28 6.53 -12.41 -3.12
C VAL A 28 6.66 -11.75 -4.49
N LEU A 29 5.70 -10.89 -4.87
CA LEU A 29 5.75 -10.15 -6.14
C LEU A 29 6.96 -9.20 -6.18
N ALA A 30 7.26 -8.54 -5.06
CA ALA A 30 8.43 -7.67 -4.94
C ALA A 30 9.74 -8.47 -5.01
N ASP A 31 9.83 -9.62 -4.35
CA ASP A 31 11.01 -10.50 -4.34
C ASP A 31 11.34 -11.08 -5.72
N ILE A 32 10.33 -11.31 -6.57
CA ILE A 32 10.54 -11.73 -7.97
C ILE A 32 10.84 -10.56 -8.92
N GLY A 33 11.04 -9.35 -8.39
CA GLY A 33 11.49 -8.17 -9.14
C GLY A 33 10.38 -7.32 -9.75
N LEU A 34 9.13 -7.50 -9.35
CA LEU A 34 8.05 -6.60 -9.76
C LEU A 34 8.03 -5.36 -8.88
N ARG A 35 7.71 -4.22 -9.48
CA ARG A 35 7.42 -2.99 -8.73
C ARG A 35 6.04 -3.10 -8.10
N VAL A 36 5.95 -3.01 -6.78
CA VAL A 36 4.70 -3.22 -6.04
C VAL A 36 4.31 -1.95 -5.28
N LEU A 37 3.03 -1.60 -5.36
CA LEU A 37 2.43 -0.57 -4.51
C LEU A 37 1.32 -1.22 -3.69
N MET A 38 1.50 -1.25 -2.38
CA MET A 38 0.47 -1.65 -1.43
C MET A 38 -0.38 -0.44 -1.04
N ILE A 39 -1.71 -0.59 -1.06
CA ILE A 39 -2.65 0.46 -0.66
C ILE A 39 -3.45 -0.03 0.55
N ASP A 40 -3.36 0.71 1.66
CA ASP A 40 -4.08 0.41 2.90
C ASP A 40 -5.30 1.32 3.01
N CYS A 41 -6.48 0.74 2.79
CA CYS A 41 -7.77 1.44 2.91
C CYS A 41 -8.53 1.05 4.19
N ASP A 42 -7.87 0.40 5.15
CA ASP A 42 -8.51 0.02 6.41
C ASP A 42 -8.36 1.16 7.44
N VAL A 43 -9.44 1.46 8.16
CA VAL A 43 -9.44 2.42 9.28
C VAL A 43 -8.45 1.99 10.36
N GLN A 44 -8.23 0.68 10.51
CA GLN A 44 -7.15 0.13 11.31
C GLN A 44 -5.97 -0.21 10.41
N PRO A 45 -4.94 0.67 10.29
CA PRO A 45 -3.91 0.61 9.25
C PRO A 45 -2.89 -0.51 9.51
N SER A 46 -3.34 -1.74 9.37
CA SER A 46 -2.59 -2.95 9.72
C SER A 46 -1.56 -3.28 8.64
N LEU A 47 -1.87 -2.97 7.37
CA LEU A 47 -0.93 -3.16 6.27
C LEU A 47 0.23 -2.15 6.34
N SER A 48 -0.08 -0.90 6.67
CA SER A 48 0.89 0.19 6.85
C SER A 48 1.88 -0.01 8.01
N LYS A 49 1.63 -1.01 8.87
CA LYS A 49 2.49 -1.40 9.99
C LYS A 49 3.18 -2.76 9.77
N TYR A 50 2.84 -3.46 8.67
CA TYR A 50 3.28 -4.83 8.45
C TYR A 50 4.78 -4.92 8.17
N TYR A 51 5.33 -3.92 7.47
CA TYR A 51 6.76 -3.83 7.14
C TYR A 51 7.43 -2.63 7.83
N PRO A 52 8.74 -2.73 8.14
CA PRO A 52 9.50 -1.55 8.54
C PRO A 52 9.54 -0.52 7.41
N ILE A 53 9.37 0.75 7.77
CA ILE A 53 9.32 1.88 6.85
C ILE A 53 10.60 2.69 6.97
N SER A 54 11.28 2.92 5.85
CA SER A 54 12.48 3.77 5.77
C SER A 54 12.12 5.25 5.63
N HIS A 55 11.03 5.53 4.91
CA HIS A 55 10.47 6.86 4.73
C HIS A 55 8.96 6.80 4.93
N ARG A 56 8.47 7.47 5.97
CA ARG A 56 7.03 7.61 6.21
C ARG A 56 6.55 8.91 5.59
N ALA A 57 5.60 8.79 4.66
CA ALA A 57 4.97 9.95 4.05
C ALA A 57 4.15 10.73 5.11
N PRO A 58 4.09 12.07 5.00
CA PRO A 58 3.32 12.90 5.93
C PRO A 58 1.80 12.73 5.77
N ASN A 59 1.33 12.29 4.60
CA ASN A 59 -0.09 12.13 4.29
C ASN A 59 -0.43 10.66 3.95
N GLY A 60 -1.71 10.34 3.82
CA GLY A 60 -2.19 9.00 3.51
C GLY A 60 -3.39 8.97 2.57
N ILE A 61 -4.17 7.88 2.67
CA ILE A 61 -5.30 7.63 1.76
C ILE A 61 -6.40 8.68 1.87
N VAL A 62 -6.57 9.32 3.03
CA VAL A 62 -7.59 10.35 3.25
C VAL A 62 -7.27 11.59 2.43
N GLU A 63 -6.03 12.09 2.52
CA GLU A 63 -5.58 13.25 1.74
C GLU A 63 -5.57 12.95 0.24
N LEU A 64 -5.21 11.72 -0.15
CA LEU A 64 -5.26 11.29 -1.56
C LEU A 64 -6.69 11.32 -2.13
N LEU A 65 -7.68 10.87 -1.35
CA LEU A 65 -9.06 10.77 -1.81
C LEU A 65 -9.82 12.09 -1.75
N LEU A 66 -9.52 12.95 -0.77
CA LEU A 66 -10.25 14.20 -0.54
C LEU A 66 -9.53 15.44 -1.09
N GLY A 67 -8.23 15.36 -1.33
CA GLY A 67 -7.42 16.46 -1.83
C GLY A 67 -7.44 16.62 -3.34
N GLU A 68 -6.84 17.71 -3.81
CA GLU A 68 -6.51 17.86 -5.23
C GLU A 68 -5.37 16.89 -5.55
N ASN A 69 -5.59 15.98 -6.49
CA ASN A 69 -4.61 14.96 -6.88
C ASN A 69 -3.46 15.55 -7.73
N THR A 70 -2.81 16.59 -7.20
CA THR A 70 -1.57 17.14 -7.74
C THR A 70 -0.43 16.14 -7.50
N GLU A 71 0.62 16.23 -8.32
CA GLU A 71 1.79 15.36 -8.20
C GLU A 71 2.46 15.49 -6.82
N GLU A 72 2.46 16.69 -6.24
CA GLU A 72 2.99 16.96 -4.90
C GLU A 72 2.20 16.21 -3.81
N ILE A 73 0.87 16.31 -3.86
CA ILE A 73 -0.01 15.63 -2.91
C ILE A 73 0.14 14.12 -3.05
N ILE A 74 0.08 13.58 -4.26
CA ILE A 74 0.26 12.14 -4.50
C ILE A 74 1.59 11.66 -3.91
N ARG A 75 2.70 12.35 -4.18
CA ARG A 75 4.03 11.98 -3.65
C ARG A 75 4.09 12.04 -2.13
N SER A 76 3.39 12.99 -1.52
CA SER A 76 3.32 13.14 -0.06
C SER A 76 2.54 12.02 0.64
N THR A 77 1.91 11.11 -0.10
CA THR A 77 1.12 9.98 0.44
C THR A 77 1.84 8.63 0.35
N ILE A 78 3.00 8.57 -0.34
CA ILE A 78 3.71 7.32 -0.62
C ILE A 78 4.83 7.12 0.39
N SER A 79 4.70 6.08 1.22
CA SER A 79 5.74 5.65 2.14
C SER A 79 6.63 4.58 1.49
N ASN A 80 7.91 4.55 1.82
CA ASN A 80 8.84 3.54 1.34
C ASN A 80 9.17 2.54 2.45
N THR A 81 9.13 1.26 2.14
CA THR A 81 9.62 0.24 3.07
C THR A 81 11.15 0.26 3.15
N VAL A 82 11.72 -0.52 4.06
CA VAL A 82 13.17 -0.78 4.07
C VAL A 82 13.63 -1.71 2.94
N PHE A 83 12.69 -2.29 2.19
CA PHE A 83 12.97 -3.19 1.08
C PHE A 83 13.02 -2.41 -0.24
N PRO A 84 13.90 -2.79 -1.18
CA PRO A 84 14.26 -1.97 -2.35
C PRO A 84 13.23 -1.95 -3.50
N ASN A 85 12.09 -2.64 -3.37
CA ASN A 85 11.08 -2.81 -4.43
C ASN A 85 9.69 -2.33 -4.01
#